data_AF-A0A842W156-F1
#
_entry.id   AF-A0A842W156-F1
#
_cell.length_a   1.000
_cell.length_b   1.000
_cell.length_c   1.000
_cell.angle_alpha   90.00
_cell.angle_beta   90.00
_cell.angle_gamma   90.00
#
_symmetry.space_group_name_H-M   'P 1'
#
loop_
_entity.id
_entity.type
_entity.pdbx_description
1 polymer ?
#
loop_
_entity_poly.entity_id
_entity_poly.type
_entity_poly.pdbx_seq_one_letter_code
_entity_poly.pdbx_strand_id
1 'polypeptide(L)'
;MKFIHPSKDIKASKGNILENKTICVCLTGSVSVVNSPDLCRLLMRYGADVITVMSKAATKLIGSELLKWATGNEVITELTGDIEHIMIAGERPAQKGKADLVVIAPATANT
;
A
#
# COMPACT_ATOMS: atom_id res chain seq x y z
N MET A 1 -1.08 5.51 -24.32
CA MET A 1 -2.03 5.02 -23.30
C MET A 1 -1.26 4.71 -22.03
N LYS A 2 -1.69 5.19 -20.86
CA LYS A 2 -1.07 4.82 -19.58
C LYS A 2 -1.47 3.37 -19.27
N PHE A 3 -0.51 2.48 -19.06
CA PHE A 3 -0.81 1.10 -18.66
C PHE A 3 -1.52 1.11 -17.31
N ILE A 4 -2.69 0.47 -17.24
CA ILE A 4 -3.45 0.28 -16.00
C ILE A 4 -3.35 -1.20 -15.66
N HIS A 5 -2.84 -1.51 -14.47
CA HIS A 5 -2.70 -2.88 -14.02
C HIS A 5 -4.10 -3.54 -13.86
N PRO A 6 -4.34 -4.76 -14.37
CA PRO A 6 -5.66 -5.41 -14.33
C PRO A 6 -6.26 -5.58 -12.92
N SER A 7 -5.43 -5.61 -11.88
CA SER A 7 -5.93 -5.62 -10.49
C SER A 7 -6.74 -4.37 -10.12
N LYS A 8 -6.66 -3.28 -10.89
CA LYS A 8 -7.46 -2.07 -10.64
C LYS A 8 -8.94 -2.25 -11.03
N ASP A 9 -9.30 -3.27 -11.79
CA ASP A 9 -10.68 -3.55 -12.22
C ASP A 9 -11.63 -3.83 -11.05
N ILE A 10 -11.11 -4.25 -9.90
CA ILE A 10 -11.94 -4.49 -8.70
C ILE A 10 -12.26 -3.20 -7.93
N LYS A 11 -11.70 -2.04 -8.30
CA LYS A 11 -11.90 -0.81 -7.55
C LYS A 11 -13.37 -0.43 -7.49
N ALA A 12 -13.81 0.01 -6.32
CA ALA A 12 -15.20 0.38 -6.02
C ALA A 12 -16.26 -0.73 -6.24
N SER A 13 -15.87 -1.99 -6.48
CA SER A 13 -16.81 -3.11 -6.71
C SER A 13 -17.70 -3.49 -5.52
N LYS A 14 -17.40 -3.01 -4.30
CA LYS A 14 -18.22 -3.20 -3.08
C LYS A 14 -18.79 -1.90 -2.50
N GLY A 15 -18.44 -0.76 -3.08
CA GLY A 15 -18.83 0.57 -2.60
C GLY A 15 -17.73 1.60 -2.86
N ASN A 16 -18.00 2.87 -2.59
CA ASN A 16 -17.11 3.99 -2.94
C ASN A 16 -16.77 4.91 -1.76
N ILE A 17 -16.95 4.44 -0.52
CA ILE A 17 -16.67 5.24 0.69
C ILE A 17 -15.20 5.71 0.80
N LEU A 18 -14.27 5.01 0.14
CA LEU A 18 -12.84 5.36 0.07
C LEU A 18 -12.45 5.92 -1.31
N GLU A 19 -13.42 6.34 -2.13
CA GLU A 19 -13.14 6.95 -3.42
C GLU A 19 -12.27 8.20 -3.27
N ASN A 20 -11.33 8.37 -4.21
CA ASN A 20 -10.32 9.42 -4.18
C ASN A 20 -9.42 9.42 -2.93
N LYS A 21 -9.37 8.32 -2.17
CA LYS A 21 -8.43 8.14 -1.07
C LYS A 21 -7.25 7.28 -1.49
N THR A 22 -6.05 7.71 -1.11
CA THR A 22 -4.83 6.93 -1.19
C THR A 22 -4.45 6.45 0.20
N ILE A 23 -4.36 5.14 0.39
CA ILE A 23 -4.01 4.52 1.67
C ILE A 23 -2.63 3.87 1.54
N CYS A 24 -1.69 4.28 2.38
CA CYS A 24 -0.41 3.61 2.52
C CYS A 24 -0.52 2.51 3.58
N VAL A 25 -0.33 1.25 3.17
CA VAL A 25 -0.36 0.08 4.04
C VAL A 25 1.09 -0.37 4.29
N CYS A 26 1.56 -0.15 5.51
CA CYS A 26 2.88 -0.54 5.99
C CYS A 26 2.80 -1.93 6.65
N LEU A 27 3.60 -2.87 6.17
CA LEU A 27 3.62 -4.27 6.59
C LEU A 27 4.86 -4.58 7.42
N THR A 28 4.65 -5.24 8.56
CA THR A 28 5.73 -5.65 9.48
C THR A 28 5.79 -7.18 9.64
N GLY A 29 6.86 -7.68 10.25
CA GLY A 29 7.20 -9.12 10.28
C GLY A 29 6.40 -9.95 11.28
N SER A 30 5.09 -10.08 11.07
CA SER A 30 4.20 -11.01 11.79
C SER A 30 3.58 -12.02 10.82
N VAL A 31 3.27 -13.23 11.28
CA VAL A 31 2.59 -14.26 10.47
C VAL A 31 1.28 -13.75 9.87
N SER A 32 0.57 -12.83 10.55
CA SER A 32 -0.67 -12.24 10.04
C SER A 32 -0.50 -11.41 8.76
N VAL A 33 0.74 -11.13 8.32
CA VAL A 33 1.02 -10.46 7.04
C VAL A 33 0.52 -11.27 5.84
N VAL A 34 0.31 -12.58 5.97
CA VAL A 34 -0.29 -13.41 4.92
C VAL A 34 -1.70 -12.95 4.51
N ASN A 35 -2.40 -12.22 5.39
CA ASN A 35 -3.74 -11.66 5.13
C ASN A 35 -3.69 -10.26 4.50
N SER A 36 -2.50 -9.65 4.40
CA SER A 36 -2.34 -8.28 3.89
C SER A 36 -2.77 -8.10 2.42
N PRO A 37 -2.60 -9.07 1.50
CA PRO A 37 -3.16 -8.97 0.15
C PRO A 37 -4.68 -8.79 0.15
N ASP A 38 -5.39 -9.52 1.02
CA ASP A 38 -6.85 -9.43 1.14
C ASP A 38 -7.28 -8.10 1.74
N LEU A 39 -6.56 -7.61 2.76
CA LEU A 39 -6.77 -6.26 3.30
C LEU A 39 -6.65 -5.20 2.20
N CYS A 40 -5.55 -5.23 1.43
CA CYS A 40 -5.31 -4.27 0.35
C CYS A 40 -6.42 -4.31 -0.71
N ARG A 41 -6.80 -5.51 -1.14
CA ARG A 41 -7.88 -5.70 -2.13
C ARG A 41 -9.21 -5.24 -1.57
N LEU A 42 -9.50 -5.46 -0.29
CA LEU A 42 -10.74 -5.00 0.35
C LEU A 42 -10.83 -3.47 0.32
N LEU A 43 -9.75 -2.76 0.67
CA LEU A 43 -9.69 -1.30 0.60
C LEU A 43 -9.91 -0.80 -0.83
N MET A 44 -9.30 -1.44 -1.83
CA MET A 44 -9.53 -1.12 -3.24
C MET A 44 -10.98 -1.33 -3.66
N ARG A 45 -11.61 -2.43 -3.24
CA ARG A 45 -13.04 -2.70 -3.52
C ARG A 45 -13.97 -1.64 -2.95
N TYR A 46 -13.53 -0.88 -1.95
CA TYR A 46 -14.24 0.27 -1.40
C TYR A 46 -13.82 1.63 -1.99
N GLY A 47 -12.95 1.64 -3.01
CA GLY A 47 -12.61 2.82 -3.81
C GLY A 47 -11.17 3.34 -3.64
N ALA A 48 -10.43 2.86 -2.64
CA ALA A 48 -9.09 3.36 -2.35
C ALA A 48 -8.08 3.05 -3.46
N ASP A 49 -7.11 3.93 -3.67
CA ASP A 49 -5.80 3.52 -4.20
C ASP A 49 -4.90 3.08 -3.03
N VAL A 50 -4.17 1.98 -3.19
CA VAL A 50 -3.42 1.37 -2.08
C VAL A 50 -1.94 1.28 -2.44
N ILE A 51 -1.10 1.96 -1.68
CA ILE A 51 0.37 1.88 -1.77
C ILE A 51 0.84 0.97 -0.65
N THR A 52 1.78 0.07 -0.92
CA THR A 52 2.30 -0.85 0.09
C THR A 52 3.77 -0.59 0.39
N VAL A 53 4.09 -0.56 1.68
CA VAL A 53 5.46 -0.47 2.20
C VAL A 53 5.73 -1.72 3.04
N MET A 54 6.87 -2.35 2.90
CA MET A 54 7.21 -3.57 3.63
C MET A 54 8.51 -3.40 4.40
N SER A 55 8.54 -3.85 5.66
CA SER A 55 9.79 -4.01 6.40
C SER A 55 10.58 -5.21 5.89
N LYS A 56 11.90 -5.21 6.11
CA LYS A 56 12.78 -6.36 5.80
C LYS A 56 12.37 -7.66 6.50
N ALA A 57 11.63 -7.57 7.61
CA ALA A 57 11.12 -8.76 8.29
C ALA A 57 9.84 -9.29 7.62
N ALA A 58 8.97 -8.41 7.11
CA ALA A 58 7.78 -8.79 6.37
C ALA A 58 8.13 -9.50 5.05
N THR A 59 9.17 -9.03 4.35
CA THR A 59 9.62 -9.62 3.07
C THR A 59 10.14 -11.06 3.19
N LYS A 60 10.50 -11.50 4.41
CA LYS A 60 10.89 -12.89 4.69
C LYS A 60 9.69 -13.84 4.81
N LEU A 61 8.50 -13.30 5.05
CA LEU A 61 7.26 -14.07 5.24
C LEU A 61 6.44 -14.15 3.94
N ILE A 62 6.33 -13.03 3.22
CA ILE A 62 5.70 -12.97 1.89
C ILE A 62 6.50 -12.06 0.95
N GLY A 63 6.50 -12.36 -0.35
CA GLY A 63 7.20 -11.57 -1.36
C GLY A 63 6.45 -10.30 -1.78
N SER A 64 7.18 -9.25 -2.15
CA SER A 64 6.62 -7.98 -2.65
C SER A 64 5.76 -8.16 -3.90
N GLU A 65 6.11 -9.08 -4.80
CA GLU A 65 5.33 -9.37 -6.01
C GLU A 65 3.87 -9.75 -5.71
N LEU A 66 3.60 -10.37 -4.56
CA LEU A 66 2.23 -10.69 -4.14
C LEU A 66 1.42 -9.41 -3.86
N LEU A 67 2.03 -8.40 -3.26
CA LEU A 67 1.37 -7.12 -2.98
C LEU A 67 1.26 -6.26 -4.23
N LYS A 68 2.23 -6.34 -5.15
CA LYS A 68 2.13 -5.74 -6.48
C LYS A 68 0.97 -6.33 -7.27
N TRP A 69 0.82 -7.66 -7.29
CA TRP A 69 -0.36 -8.31 -7.86
C TRP A 69 -1.65 -7.82 -7.19
N ALA A 70 -1.66 -7.76 -5.86
CA ALA A 70 -2.85 -7.40 -5.10
C ALA A 70 -3.32 -5.95 -5.37
N THR A 71 -2.37 -5.01 -5.45
CA THR A 71 -2.65 -3.56 -5.50
C THR A 71 -2.52 -2.95 -6.88
N GLY A 72 -1.73 -3.56 -7.76
CA GLY A 72 -1.31 -3.00 -9.04
C GLY A 72 -0.32 -1.84 -8.94
N ASN A 73 0.24 -1.59 -7.75
CA ASN A 73 1.24 -0.55 -7.49
C ASN A 73 2.58 -1.20 -7.12
N GLU A 74 3.70 -0.52 -7.41
CA GLU A 74 5.01 -0.96 -6.94
C GLU A 74 5.07 -0.95 -5.41
N VAL A 75 5.82 -1.90 -4.85
CA VAL A 75 5.94 -2.11 -3.41
C VAL A 75 7.26 -1.54 -2.93
N ILE A 76 7.21 -0.70 -1.91
CA ILE A 76 8.39 -0.04 -1.36
C ILE A 76 8.97 -0.93 -0.26
N THR A 77 10.16 -1.46 -0.48
CA THR A 77 10.87 -2.35 0.48
C THR A 77 12.07 -1.68 1.13
N GLU A 78 12.51 -0.55 0.59
CA GLU A 78 13.60 0.28 1.09
C GLU A 78 13.40 1.73 0.67
N LEU A 79 14.10 2.65 1.35
CA LEU A 79 14.15 4.05 0.95
C LEU A 79 15.34 4.26 0.03
N THR A 80 15.13 4.98 -1.07
CA THR A 80 16.15 5.29 -2.05
C THR A 80 16.34 6.81 -2.20
N GLY A 81 17.12 7.22 -3.20
CA GLY A 81 17.23 8.63 -3.60
C GLY A 81 15.92 9.25 -4.10
N ASP A 82 14.89 8.44 -4.33
CA ASP A 82 13.55 8.91 -4.72
C ASP A 82 12.73 9.45 -3.52
N ILE A 83 13.24 9.31 -2.29
CA ILE A 83 12.69 9.94 -1.08
C ILE A 83 11.22 9.52 -0.83
N GLU A 84 10.97 8.21 -0.83
CA GLU A 84 9.63 7.61 -0.80
C GLU A 84 8.80 8.04 0.40
N HIS A 85 9.42 8.14 1.57
CA HIS A 85 8.75 8.58 2.80
C HIS A 85 8.18 10.00 2.68
N ILE A 86 8.88 10.92 2.00
CA ILE A 86 8.37 12.27 1.73
C ILE A 86 7.32 12.23 0.62
N MET A 87 7.51 11.40 -0.42
CA MET A 87 6.49 11.23 -1.46
C MET A 87 5.15 10.72 -0.91
N ILE A 88 5.19 9.84 0.10
CA ILE A 88 4.00 9.24 0.70
C ILE A 88 3.37 10.15 1.74
N ALA A 89 4.14 10.66 2.71
CA ALA A 89 3.59 11.31 3.91
C ALA A 89 4.25 12.66 4.25
N GLY A 90 5.19 13.14 3.45
CA GLY A 90 5.91 14.39 3.73
C GLY A 90 5.16 15.65 3.30
N GLU A 91 5.47 16.77 3.94
CA GLU A 91 5.05 18.09 3.51
C GLU A 91 6.11 18.68 2.56
N ARG A 92 5.71 19.08 1.34
CA ARG A 92 6.61 19.72 0.37
C ARG A 92 6.00 21.05 -0.08
N PRO A 93 6.82 22.03 -0.49
CA PRO A 93 6.35 23.38 -0.84
C PRO A 93 5.22 23.43 -1.87
N ALA A 94 5.22 22.51 -2.84
CA ALA A 94 4.23 22.48 -3.92
C ALA A 94 3.08 21.46 -3.71
N GLN A 95 3.27 20.46 -2.85
CA GLN A 95 2.33 19.33 -2.73
C GLN A 95 2.54 18.54 -1.43
N LYS A 96 1.44 18.08 -0.83
CA LYS A 96 1.50 17.13 0.29
C LYS A 96 1.90 15.72 -0.17
N GLY A 97 2.17 14.84 0.78
CA GLY A 97 2.34 13.42 0.56
C GLY A 97 1.10 12.82 -0.12
N LYS A 98 1.29 11.75 -0.89
CA LYS A 98 0.21 11.11 -1.64
C LYS A 98 -0.84 10.47 -0.75
N ALA A 99 -0.48 10.00 0.45
CA ALA A 99 -1.37 9.22 1.30
C ALA A 99 -2.30 10.13 2.13
N ASP A 100 -3.60 9.84 2.06
CA ASP A 100 -4.61 10.39 2.96
C ASP A 100 -4.61 9.67 4.32
N LEU A 101 -4.15 8.41 4.35
CA LEU A 101 -4.09 7.57 5.54
C LEU A 101 -2.87 6.64 5.47
N VAL A 102 -2.18 6.49 6.61
CA VAL A 102 -1.15 5.47 6.81
C VAL A 102 -1.67 4.42 7.79
N VAL A 103 -1.63 3.15 7.41
CA VAL A 103 -2.05 2.01 8.23
C VAL A 103 -0.86 1.09 8.41
N ILE A 104 -0.54 0.73 9.65
CA ILE A 104 0.45 -0.30 9.95
C ILE A 104 -0.31 -1.58 10.33
N ALA A 105 -0.31 -2.57 9.44
CA ALA A 105 -1.10 -3.80 9.62
C ALA A 105 -0.47 -5.00 8.89
N PRO A 106 0.15 -5.94 9.62
CA PRO A 106 0.30 -5.96 11.08
C PRO A 106 1.32 -4.94 11.59
N ALA A 107 1.18 -4.55 12.86
CA ALA A 107 2.19 -3.83 13.64
C ALA A 107 2.77 -4.79 14.69
N THR A 108 4.03 -5.23 14.50
CA THR A 108 4.73 -6.05 15.49
C THR A 108 5.20 -5.21 16.67
N ALA A 109 5.52 -5.84 17.80
CA ALA A 109 6.03 -5.14 18.99
C ALA A 109 7.37 -4.41 18.77
N ASN A 110 8.14 -4.78 17.73
CA ASN A 110 9.43 -4.16 17.40
C ASN A 110 9.29 -2.97 16.43
N THR A 111 8.06 -2.63 16.02
CA THR A 111 7.78 -1.53 15.07
C THR A 111 7.40 -0.27 15.82
#